data_AF-A0A1H5Y466-F1
#
_entry.id   AF-A0A1H5Y466-F1
#
_cell.length_a   1.000
_cell.length_b   1.000
_cell.length_c   1.000
_cell.angle_alpha   90.00
_cell.angle_beta   90.00
_cell.angle_gamma   90.00
#
_symmetry.space_group_name_H-M   'P 1'
#
loop_
_entity.id
_entity.type
_entity.pdbx_description
1 polymer ?
#
loop_
_entity_poly.entity_id
_entity_poly.type
_entity_poly.pdbx_seq_one_letter_code
_entity_poly.pdbx_strand_id
1 'polypeptide(L)' 'MTARIVNLRTVRKQRIRAEKKARADENAARFGRTRAQRELERAEEEKARRHLDRHRKDDDGA' A
#
# COMPACT_ATOMS: atom_id res chain seq x y z
N MET A 1 6.91 2.48 -43.89
CA MET A 1 7.29 2.50 -42.46
C MET A 1 7.34 3.95 -42.00
N THR A 2 6.26 4.48 -41.42
CA THR A 2 6.18 5.89 -41.01
C THR A 2 6.78 6.05 -39.61
N ALA A 3 7.95 6.68 -39.51
CA ALA A 3 8.55 7.03 -38.23
C ALA A 3 7.63 8.03 -37.50
N ARG A 4 7.09 7.63 -36.35
CA ARG A 4 6.20 8.48 -35.54
C ARG A 4 7.09 9.49 -34.81
N ILE A 5 7.09 10.74 -35.25
CA ILE A 5 7.86 11.82 -34.62
C ILE A 5 7.27 12.07 -33.24
N VAL A 6 8.00 11.68 -32.19
CA VAL A 6 7.59 11.86 -30.79
C VAL A 6 8.33 13.02 -30.16
N ASN A 7 7.59 13.86 -29.43
CA ASN A 7 8.17 14.98 -28.72
C ASN A 7 8.78 14.52 -27.39
N LEU A 8 10.11 14.49 -27.30
CA LEU A 8 10.81 14.02 -26.09
C LEU A 8 10.52 14.89 -24.85
N ARG A 9 10.21 16.18 -25.02
CA ARG A 9 9.85 17.08 -23.91
C ARG A 9 8.51 16.69 -23.29
N THR A 10 7.52 16.31 -24.10
CA THR A 10 6.21 15.88 -23.57
C THR A 10 6.34 14.56 -22.83
N VAL A 11 7.11 13.61 -23.38
CA VAL A 11 7.39 12.32 -22.74
C VAL A 11 8.10 12.48 -21.41
N ARG A 12 9.14 13.33 -21.33
CA ARG A 12 9.81 13.63 -20.03
C ARG A 12 8.83 14.23 -19.02
N LYS A 13 8.00 15.20 -19.44
CA LYS A 13 6.99 15.79 -18.55
C LYS A 13 5.96 14.77 -18.07
N GLN A 14 5.55 13.84 -18.93
CA GLN A 14 4.64 12.75 -18.55
C GLN A 14 5.29 11.83 -17.51
N ARG A 15 6.55 11.43 -17.71
CA ARG A 15 7.30 10.62 -16.73
C ARG A 15 7.40 11.31 -15.37
N ILE A 16 7.79 12.59 -15.34
CA ILE A 16 7.90 13.36 -14.09
C ILE A 16 6.54 13.46 -13.37
N ARG A 17 5.44 13.66 -14.12
CA ARG A 17 4.10 13.69 -13.52
C ARG A 17 3.66 12.34 -12.97
N ALA A 18 3.97 11.25 -13.68
CA ALA A 18 3.68 9.90 -13.24
C ALA A 18 4.44 9.54 -11.95
N GLU A 19 5.73 9.86 -11.88
CA GLU A 19 6.54 9.67 -10.67
C GLU A 19 6.01 10.47 -9.48
N LYS A 20 5.61 11.73 -9.71
CA LYS A 20 4.99 12.56 -8.66
C LYS A 20 3.66 11.97 -8.18
N LYS A 21 2.84 11.44 -9.09
CA LYS A 21 1.56 10.79 -8.73
C LYS A 21 1.81 9.53 -7.90
N ALA A 22 2.71 8.64 -8.32
CA ALA A 22 3.05 7.44 -7.57
C ALA A 22 3.51 7.76 -6.13
N ARG A 23 4.39 8.77 -5.97
CA ARG A 23 4.83 9.22 -4.65
C ARG A 23 3.68 9.82 -3.82
N ALA A 24 2.75 10.54 -4.45
CA ALA A 24 1.59 11.09 -3.76
C ALA A 24 0.65 9.97 -3.30
N ASP A 25 0.43 8.95 -4.12
CA ASP A 25 -0.39 7.78 -3.78
C ASP A 25 0.24 6.96 -2.64
N GLU A 26 1.57 6.75 -2.68
CA GLU A 26 2.32 6.14 -1.56
C GLU A 26 2.19 6.95 -0.27
N ASN A 27 2.31 8.28 -0.35
CA ASN A 27 2.16 9.16 0.81
C ASN A 27 0.70 9.20 1.29
N ALA A 28 -0.29 9.15 0.41
CA ALA A 28 -1.70 9.04 0.80
C ALA A 28 -1.97 7.69 1.49
N ALA A 29 -1.37 6.60 1.03
CA ALA A 29 -1.48 5.30 1.69
C ALA A 29 -0.77 5.27 3.05
N ARG A 30 0.39 5.93 3.17
CA ARG A 30 1.21 5.98 4.40
C ARG A 30 0.67 6.96 5.44
N PHE A 31 0.23 8.14 5.01
CA PHE A 31 -0.13 9.27 5.86
C PHE A 31 -1.62 9.62 5.81
N GLY A 32 -2.37 9.13 4.82
CA GLY A 32 -3.82 9.33 4.70
C GLY A 32 -4.64 8.39 5.58
N ARG A 33 -4.04 7.37 6.21
CA ARG A 33 -4.70 6.64 7.29
C ARG A 33 -4.77 7.53 8.52
N THR A 34 -5.98 7.90 8.90
CA THR A 34 -6.21 8.67 10.13
C THR A 34 -5.80 7.85 11.36
N ARG A 35 -5.56 8.49 12.51
CA ARG A 35 -5.26 7.76 13.76
C ARG A 35 -6.35 6.72 14.07
N ALA A 36 -7.62 7.11 13.92
CA ALA A 36 -8.77 6.23 14.13
C ALA A 36 -8.77 5.00 13.21
N GLN A 37 -8.42 5.16 11.93
CA GLN A 37 -8.33 4.02 11.00
C GLN A 37 -7.20 3.05 11.35
N ARG A 38 -6.04 3.58 11.75
CA ARG A 38 -4.92 2.75 12.20
C ARG A 38 -5.23 2.00 13.50
N GLU A 39 -5.98 2.62 14.42
CA GLU A 39 -6.41 1.98 15.66
C GLU A 39 -7.46 0.90 15.41
N LEU A 40 -8.40 1.13 14.49
CA LEU A 40 -9.35 0.11 14.04
C LEU A 40 -8.63 -1.10 13.41
N GLU A 41 -7.73 -0.88 12.45
CA GLU A 41 -6.95 -1.97 11.84
C GLU A 41 -6.16 -2.76 12.90
N ARG A 42 -5.51 -2.07 13.85
CA ARG A 42 -4.78 -2.74 14.95
C ARG A 42 -5.70 -3.55 15.86
N ALA A 43 -6.86 -3.01 16.21
CA ALA A 43 -7.84 -3.72 17.04
C ALA A 43 -8.39 -4.97 16.33
N GLU A 44 -8.62 -4.86 15.01
CA GLU A 44 -9.04 -5.99 14.17
C GLU A 44 -7.92 -7.04 14.05
N GLU A 45 -6.68 -6.63 13.82
CA GLU A 45 -5.51 -7.51 13.80
C GLU A 45 -5.30 -8.23 15.14
N GLU A 46 -5.41 -7.51 16.27
CA GLU A 46 -5.31 -8.13 17.60
C GLU A 46 -6.44 -9.12 17.85
N LYS A 47 -7.67 -8.79 17.45
CA LYS A 47 -8.81 -9.71 17.58
C LYS A 47 -8.60 -10.96 16.73
N ALA A 48 -8.08 -10.81 15.51
CA ALA A 48 -7.75 -11.92 14.63
C ALA A 48 -6.64 -12.79 15.22
N ARG A 49 -5.57 -12.19 15.76
CA ARG A 49 -4.49 -12.92 16.47
C ARG A 49 -5.02 -13.69 17.66
N ARG A 50 -5.76 -13.03 18.56
CA ARG A 50 -6.36 -13.70 19.73
C ARG A 50 -7.31 -14.83 19.34
N HIS A 51 -8.06 -14.65 18.24
CA HIS A 51 -8.92 -15.70 17.71
C HIS A 51 -8.09 -16.90 17.23
N LEU A 52 -7.03 -16.65 16.46
CA LEU A 52 -6.12 -17.70 16.00
C LEU A 52 -5.39 -18.39 17.15
N ASP A 53 -4.90 -17.63 18.14
CA ASP A 53 -4.26 -18.16 19.34
C ASP A 53 -5.21 -19.03 20.16
N ARG A 54 -6.48 -18.62 20.31
CA ARG A 54 -7.51 -19.45 20.98
C ARG A 54 -7.78 -20.77 20.23
N HIS A 55 -7.65 -20.76 18.91
CA HIS A 55 -7.80 -21.95 18.07
C HIS A 55 -6.50 -22.72 17.88
N ARG A 56 -5.37 -22.18 18.38
CA ARG A 56 -4.10 -22.89 18.42
C ARG A 56 -4.22 -23.96 19.49
N LYS A 57 -4.42 -25.19 19.05
CA LYS A 57 -4.13 -26.36 19.89
C LYS A 57 -2.61 -26.44 19.94
N ASP A 58 -2.05 -26.43 21.15
CA ASP A 58 -0.64 -26.70 21.36
C ASP A 58 -0.36 -28.12 20.86
N ASP A 59 0.08 -28.23 19.60
CA ASP A 59 0.60 -29.47 19.01
C ASP A 59 2.11 -29.59 19.25
N ASP A 60 2.56 -29.07 20.41
CA ASP A 60 3.91 -29.25 20.96
C ASP A 60 3.81 -30.01 22.30
N GLY A 61 2.91 -30.99 22.34
CA GLY A 61 2.88 -32.05 23.36
C GLY A 61 3.51 -33.32 22.80
N ALA A 62 4.84 -33.34 22.65
CA ALA A 62 5.65 -34.54 22.44
C ALA A 62 7.07 -34.34 22.98
#